data_AF-A0AAW0D9E6-F1
#
_entry.id   AF-A0AAW0D9E6-F1
#
_cell.length_a   1.000
_cell.length_b   1.000
_cell.length_c   1.000
_cell.angle_alpha   90.00
_cell.angle_beta   90.00
_cell.angle_gamma   90.00
#
_symmetry.space_group_name_H-M   'P 1'
#
loop_
_entity.id
_entity.type
_entity.pdbx_description
1 polymer ?
#
loop_
_entity_poly.entity_id
_entity_poly.type
_entity_poly.pdbx_seq_one_letter_code
_entity_poly.pdbx_strand_id
1 'polypeptide(L)'
;MSAPAQITAYDLEDKKALGDDILTEDDLSTHDGHGLVVSAPTEQVSPLGYHVDWLAVIFLIYIHIIICRPSVAVTGLVVLGGHTSIENPTANFHDAFAGTTSNANGLANALVKVNFAYGGFENAFSVANEIKNPVRTIKRFAPISLGLVFTLYFLANIAYFASVPKEEIATSKELTASLFFTAVFRTPKAITALNTMIALSAFGMLLATTIGASRVVRECGRQGVLPFPRIWASTKPFNTPLAPLLLKYVLTVIVIIGPPQGDAFNFIVDLQSYPANVFNFLLVIGLFLVRKRRKAAGCSRPEFRAWNVVLLFALAVSVYLLVLPWVPPEGGIYAGDVSFFYATYCIAGIGFLALSGLAYLLWIVVLPRLGGYHVRQVVDVLDDGAQALRVVKVPNAEIAHWDATHDEHGAVIQEKQNTSSSEK
;
A
#
# COMPACT_ATOMS: atom_id res chain seq x y z
N MET A 1 39.00 -40.66 -37.94
CA MET A 1 39.35 -39.34 -37.36
C MET A 1 38.19 -38.95 -36.44
N SER A 2 38.09 -39.63 -35.30
CA SER A 2 38.62 -39.24 -33.98
C SER A 2 37.84 -38.10 -33.33
N ALA A 3 36.84 -38.47 -32.51
CA ALA A 3 36.56 -37.78 -31.25
C ALA A 3 37.64 -38.18 -30.21
N PRO A 4 37.67 -37.70 -28.95
CA PRO A 4 37.06 -36.54 -28.27
C PRO A 4 38.14 -35.71 -27.50
N ALA A 5 37.79 -34.65 -26.75
CA ALA A 5 38.65 -34.16 -25.67
C ALA A 5 37.86 -33.49 -24.53
N GLN A 6 38.13 -33.97 -23.33
CA GLN A 6 37.56 -33.63 -22.04
C GLN A 6 38.14 -32.34 -21.45
N ILE A 7 37.29 -31.67 -20.65
CA ILE A 7 37.53 -31.01 -19.36
C ILE A 7 38.99 -30.97 -18.88
N THR A 8 39.50 -29.76 -18.59
CA THR A 8 40.42 -29.50 -17.47
C THR A 8 40.04 -28.20 -16.77
N ALA A 9 39.96 -28.28 -15.44
CA ALA A 9 39.81 -27.17 -14.51
C ALA A 9 41.18 -26.53 -14.25
N TYR A 10 41.29 -25.20 -14.29
CA TYR A 10 42.28 -24.26 -13.73
C TYR A 10 41.85 -22.89 -14.33
N ASP A 11 41.52 -21.79 -13.65
CA ASP A 11 41.93 -21.27 -12.34
C ASP A 11 40.73 -20.78 -11.51
N LEU A 12 40.61 -21.34 -10.31
CA LEU A 12 39.91 -20.73 -9.18
C LEU A 12 40.89 -19.77 -8.50
N GLU A 13 41.28 -18.67 -9.16
CA GLU A 13 42.12 -17.66 -8.49
C GLU A 13 41.93 -16.21 -8.96
N ASP A 14 40.86 -15.90 -9.70
CA ASP A 14 40.55 -14.50 -10.11
C ASP A 14 39.23 -13.95 -9.56
N LYS A 15 38.74 -14.52 -8.45
CA LYS A 15 37.54 -14.05 -7.72
C LYS A 15 37.82 -12.99 -6.64
N LYS A 16 38.87 -12.17 -6.82
CA LYS A 16 39.18 -11.06 -5.91
C LYS A 16 39.52 -9.72 -6.58
N ALA A 17 39.32 -9.59 -7.90
CA ALA A 17 39.68 -8.38 -8.65
C ALA A 17 38.59 -7.82 -9.60
N LEU A 18 37.31 -8.16 -9.39
CA LEU A 18 36.17 -7.45 -10.01
C LEU A 18 35.28 -6.86 -8.90
N GLY A 19 35.86 -5.91 -8.18
CA GLY A 19 35.09 -4.82 -7.58
C GLY A 19 35.06 -3.68 -8.59
N ASP A 20 33.96 -2.94 -8.60
CA ASP A 20 33.75 -1.70 -9.37
C ASP A 20 33.44 -1.84 -10.86
N ASP A 21 32.35 -2.54 -11.21
CA ASP A 21 31.55 -2.13 -12.38
C ASP A 21 30.56 -1.04 -11.93
N ILE A 22 31.10 0.17 -11.75
CA ILE A 22 30.34 1.40 -11.66
C ILE A 22 29.83 1.71 -13.07
N LEU A 23 28.51 1.72 -13.25
CA LEU A 23 27.86 2.20 -14.46
C LEU A 23 28.41 3.60 -14.79
N THR A 24 29.09 3.74 -15.93
CA THR A 24 29.58 5.01 -16.43
C THR A 24 28.43 5.86 -16.97
N GLU A 25 28.57 7.18 -16.82
CA GLU A 25 27.58 8.23 -17.11
C GLU A 25 27.02 8.19 -18.56
N ASP A 26 27.74 7.55 -19.48
CA ASP A 26 27.37 7.43 -20.89
C ASP A 26 26.15 6.52 -21.16
N ASP A 27 25.90 5.49 -20.33
CA ASP A 27 24.77 4.56 -20.54
C ASP A 27 23.41 5.18 -20.16
N LEU A 28 23.39 6.37 -19.54
CA LEU A 28 22.18 7.10 -19.15
C LEU A 28 21.71 8.12 -20.22
N SER A 29 22.47 8.32 -21.30
CA SER A 29 22.25 9.42 -22.25
C SER A 29 21.29 9.11 -23.42
N THR A 30 20.75 7.89 -23.54
CA THR A 30 19.95 7.48 -24.73
C THR A 30 18.42 7.46 -24.54
N HIS A 31 17.88 8.19 -23.57
CA HIS A 31 16.43 8.39 -23.45
C HIS A 31 16.00 9.81 -23.83
N ASP A 32 15.69 9.96 -25.12
CA ASP A 32 15.04 11.10 -25.76
C ASP A 32 13.90 11.70 -24.91
N GLY A 33 14.05 12.97 -24.55
CA GLY A 33 13.06 14.03 -24.79
C GLY A 33 11.66 13.94 -24.19
N HIS A 34 11.37 13.02 -23.26
CA HIS A 34 10.06 12.90 -22.62
C HIS A 34 10.16 12.93 -21.11
N GLY A 35 9.88 14.11 -20.54
CA GLY A 35 9.47 14.34 -19.15
C GLY A 35 10.06 13.41 -18.12
N LEU A 36 11.17 13.82 -17.51
CA LEU A 36 11.62 13.30 -16.23
C LEU A 36 10.48 13.46 -15.22
N VAL A 37 9.65 12.43 -15.11
CA VAL A 37 8.94 12.17 -13.88
C VAL A 37 10.05 12.03 -12.86
N VAL A 38 10.18 12.99 -11.94
CA VAL A 38 11.00 12.85 -10.75
C VAL A 38 10.42 11.66 -10.00
N SER A 39 10.82 10.46 -10.40
CA SER A 39 10.72 9.26 -9.60
C SER A 39 11.42 9.63 -8.31
N ALA A 40 10.69 9.52 -7.19
CA ALA A 40 11.27 9.71 -5.87
C ALA A 40 12.63 8.99 -5.85
N PRO A 41 13.72 9.65 -5.41
CA PRO A 41 15.02 9.01 -5.40
C PRO A 41 14.87 7.71 -4.62
N THR A 42 15.01 6.59 -5.33
CA THR A 42 15.09 5.27 -4.73
C THR A 42 16.32 5.30 -3.84
N GLU A 43 16.10 5.27 -2.53
CA GLU A 43 17.14 5.21 -1.51
C GLU A 43 18.00 3.96 -1.82
N GLN A 44 19.10 4.12 -2.56
CA GLN A 44 19.91 2.99 -3.08
C GLN A 44 20.63 2.22 -1.97
N VAL A 45 20.75 2.82 -0.78
CA VAL A 45 21.31 2.16 0.40
C VAL A 45 20.37 2.40 1.56
N SER A 46 19.56 1.40 1.90
CA SER A 46 18.76 1.41 3.13
C SER A 46 19.71 1.25 4.32
N PRO A 47 19.84 2.23 5.23
CA PRO A 47 20.70 2.13 6.41
C PRO A 47 20.28 1.01 7.39
N LEU A 48 19.10 0.42 7.16
CA LEU A 48 18.47 -0.62 7.99
C LEU A 48 18.91 -2.05 7.65
N GLY A 49 19.76 -2.25 6.65
CA GLY A 49 20.27 -3.59 6.28
C GLY A 49 21.02 -4.31 7.41
N TYR A 50 21.44 -3.61 8.47
CA TYR A 50 22.36 -4.15 9.47
C TYR A 50 21.84 -4.24 10.92
N HIS A 51 20.63 -3.76 11.24
CA HIS A 51 20.20 -3.63 12.65
C HIS A 51 18.90 -4.34 13.03
N VAL A 52 18.10 -4.77 12.05
CA VAL A 52 16.95 -5.65 12.27
C VAL A 52 17.14 -6.82 11.33
N ASP A 53 17.09 -8.05 11.83
CA ASP A 53 17.07 -9.25 10.99
C ASP A 53 15.77 -9.26 10.17
N TRP A 54 15.73 -8.44 9.12
CA TRP A 54 14.64 -8.40 8.15
C TRP A 54 14.41 -9.76 7.53
N LEU A 55 15.49 -10.54 7.42
CA LEU A 55 15.42 -11.95 7.07
C LEU A 55 14.51 -12.72 8.02
N ALA A 56 14.55 -12.49 9.34
CA ALA A 56 13.66 -13.16 10.28
C ALA A 56 12.20 -12.72 10.10
N VAL A 57 11.92 -11.42 9.90
CA VAL A 57 10.55 -10.92 9.69
C VAL A 57 9.98 -11.45 8.36
N ILE A 58 10.75 -11.35 7.28
CA ILE A 58 10.38 -11.88 5.97
C ILE A 58 10.18 -13.39 6.06
N PHE A 59 11.09 -14.11 6.71
CA PHE A 59 11.02 -15.55 6.91
C PHE A 59 9.78 -15.96 7.72
N LEU A 60 9.43 -15.22 8.77
CA LEU A 60 8.22 -15.47 9.56
C LEU A 60 6.94 -15.25 8.75
N ILE A 61 6.90 -14.18 7.95
CA ILE A 61 5.78 -13.92 7.03
C ILE A 61 5.70 -15.03 5.97
N TYR A 62 6.84 -15.45 5.42
CA TYR A 62 6.92 -16.50 4.41
C TYR A 62 6.49 -17.86 4.97
N ILE A 63 6.95 -18.21 6.17
CA ILE A 63 6.51 -19.39 6.92
C ILE A 63 4.99 -19.35 7.13
N HIS A 64 4.45 -18.22 7.55
CA HIS A 64 3.01 -18.11 7.78
C HIS A 64 2.22 -18.30 6.48
N ILE A 65 2.67 -17.69 5.37
CA ILE A 65 2.02 -17.84 4.06
C ILE A 65 2.11 -19.27 3.53
N ILE A 66 3.26 -19.92 3.63
CA ILE A 66 3.52 -21.24 3.02
C ILE A 66 3.03 -22.38 3.90
N ILE A 67 3.12 -22.25 5.22
CA ILE A 67 2.81 -23.34 6.14
C ILE A 67 1.42 -23.17 6.72
N CYS A 68 1.09 -22.00 7.27
CA CYS A 68 -0.14 -21.82 8.03
C CYS A 68 -1.39 -21.74 7.14
N ARG A 69 -1.36 -20.99 6.03
CA ARG A 69 -2.53 -20.86 5.15
C ARG A 69 -2.90 -22.19 4.45
N PRO A 70 -1.95 -22.95 3.87
CA PRO A 70 -2.26 -24.24 3.28
C PRO A 70 -2.62 -25.29 4.32
N SER A 71 -2.04 -25.27 5.52
CA SER A 71 -2.41 -26.23 6.56
C SER A 71 -3.87 -26.05 7.00
N VAL A 72 -4.34 -24.80 7.17
CA VAL A 72 -5.77 -24.52 7.44
C VAL A 72 -6.65 -25.04 6.32
N ALA A 73 -6.28 -24.81 5.06
CA ALA A 73 -7.03 -25.31 3.91
C ALA A 73 -7.11 -26.85 3.89
N VAL A 74 -5.98 -27.54 4.11
CA VAL A 74 -5.92 -29.01 4.15
C VAL A 74 -6.75 -29.54 5.32
N THR A 75 -6.59 -28.99 6.52
CA THR A 75 -7.38 -29.38 7.69
C THR A 75 -8.88 -29.18 7.45
N GLY A 76 -9.29 -28.09 6.80
CA GLY A 76 -10.68 -27.86 6.40
C GLY A 76 -11.24 -28.92 5.46
N LEU A 77 -10.45 -29.34 4.46
CA LEU A 77 -10.85 -30.42 3.56
C LEU A 77 -10.97 -31.77 4.29
N VAL A 78 -10.08 -32.04 5.25
CA VAL A 78 -10.14 -33.25 6.09
C VAL A 78 -11.40 -33.25 6.98
N VAL A 79 -11.75 -32.08 7.54
CA VAL A 79 -13.00 -31.89 8.30
C VAL A 79 -14.22 -32.14 7.43
N LEU A 80 -14.28 -31.54 6.23
CA LEU A 80 -15.37 -31.78 5.27
C LEU A 80 -15.49 -33.24 4.83
N GLY A 81 -14.36 -33.93 4.71
CA GLY A 81 -14.33 -35.37 4.42
C GLY A 81 -14.83 -36.27 5.55
N GLY A 82 -15.25 -35.71 6.69
CA GLY A 82 -15.79 -36.47 7.83
C GLY A 82 -14.74 -37.19 8.68
N HIS A 83 -13.45 -36.93 8.46
CA HIS A 83 -12.36 -37.61 9.17
C HIS A 83 -11.99 -36.94 10.51
N THR A 84 -12.93 -36.21 11.14
CA THR A 84 -12.70 -35.46 12.38
C THR A 84 -13.85 -35.61 13.37
N SER A 85 -13.65 -35.17 14.61
CA SER A 85 -14.62 -35.26 15.70
C SER A 85 -15.80 -34.29 15.61
N ILE A 86 -16.05 -33.70 14.44
CA ILE A 86 -17.15 -32.75 14.18
C ILE A 86 -18.33 -33.54 13.65
N GLU A 87 -19.47 -33.50 14.35
CA GLU A 87 -20.63 -34.35 14.06
C GLU A 87 -21.29 -34.04 12.72
N ASN A 88 -21.33 -32.76 12.30
CA ASN A 88 -21.97 -32.35 11.04
C ASN A 88 -21.18 -31.25 10.29
N PRO A 89 -20.11 -31.62 9.56
CA PRO A 89 -19.28 -30.65 8.83
C PRO A 89 -20.02 -29.90 7.70
N THR A 90 -21.12 -30.46 7.20
CA THR A 90 -21.89 -29.87 6.08
C THR A 90 -23.04 -28.98 6.54
N ALA A 91 -23.29 -28.84 7.85
CA ALA A 91 -24.47 -28.17 8.40
C ALA A 91 -24.67 -26.75 7.85
N ASN A 92 -23.59 -25.95 7.84
CA ASN A 92 -23.64 -24.56 7.35
C ASN A 92 -23.83 -24.45 5.81
N PHE A 93 -23.64 -25.54 5.05
CA PHE A 93 -23.73 -25.54 3.59
C PHE A 93 -25.11 -25.96 3.05
N HIS A 94 -25.97 -26.56 3.87
CA HIS A 94 -27.31 -27.00 3.44
C HIS A 94 -28.26 -25.83 3.15
N ASP A 95 -28.12 -24.73 3.89
CA ASP A 95 -28.86 -23.48 3.67
C ASP A 95 -27.93 -22.26 3.82
N ALA A 96 -26.94 -22.21 2.93
CA ALA A 96 -25.83 -21.25 3.02
C ALA A 96 -26.28 -19.79 2.88
N PHE A 97 -27.43 -19.53 2.26
CA PHE A 97 -27.96 -18.18 2.05
C PHE A 97 -29.08 -17.80 3.04
N ALA A 98 -29.50 -18.71 3.93
CA ALA A 98 -30.47 -18.37 4.97
C ALA A 98 -29.94 -17.33 5.95
N GLY A 99 -30.72 -16.27 6.14
CA GLY A 99 -30.37 -15.12 6.98
C GLY A 99 -29.49 -14.07 6.28
N THR A 100 -29.33 -14.16 4.95
CA THR A 100 -28.66 -13.11 4.18
C THR A 100 -29.47 -11.81 4.21
N THR A 101 -28.78 -10.69 4.41
CA THR A 101 -29.39 -9.37 4.34
C THR A 101 -29.50 -8.91 2.88
N SER A 102 -30.64 -8.29 2.55
CA SER A 102 -30.84 -7.57 1.29
C SER A 102 -30.44 -6.10 1.38
N ASN A 103 -30.02 -5.64 2.57
CA ASN A 103 -29.72 -4.24 2.79
C ASN A 103 -28.45 -3.82 2.06
N ALA A 104 -28.56 -2.73 1.31
CA ALA A 104 -27.46 -2.17 0.54
C ALA A 104 -26.25 -1.77 1.40
N ASN A 105 -26.48 -1.27 2.62
CA ASN A 105 -25.44 -0.91 3.59
C ASN A 105 -24.65 -2.13 4.07
N GLY A 106 -25.36 -3.18 4.49
CA GLY A 106 -24.74 -4.42 4.95
C GLY A 106 -23.88 -5.07 3.87
N LEU A 107 -24.37 -5.09 2.63
CA LEU A 107 -23.61 -5.58 1.48
C LEU A 107 -22.40 -4.70 1.16
N ALA A 108 -22.50 -3.37 1.32
CA ALA A 108 -21.38 -2.45 1.13
C ALA A 108 -20.28 -2.66 2.19
N ASN A 109 -20.64 -2.77 3.47
CA ASN A 109 -19.69 -3.02 4.55
C ASN A 109 -18.99 -4.36 4.37
N ALA A 110 -19.73 -5.42 4.02
CA ALA A 110 -19.15 -6.72 3.72
C ALA A 110 -18.13 -6.64 2.56
N LEU A 111 -18.46 -5.92 1.48
CA LEU A 111 -17.55 -5.72 0.36
C LEU A 111 -16.30 -4.92 0.75
N VAL A 112 -16.41 -3.96 1.67
CA VAL A 112 -15.28 -3.22 2.23
C VAL A 112 -14.33 -4.15 2.98
N LYS A 113 -14.85 -5.01 3.87
CA LYS A 113 -14.01 -5.97 4.61
C LYS A 113 -13.33 -6.97 3.68
N VAL A 114 -14.03 -7.44 2.64
CA VAL A 114 -13.45 -8.31 1.61
C VAL A 114 -12.35 -7.57 0.86
N ASN A 115 -12.57 -6.34 0.41
CA ASN A 115 -11.55 -5.56 -0.28
C ASN A 115 -10.31 -5.36 0.58
N PHE A 116 -10.50 -5.00 1.85
CA PHE A 116 -9.42 -4.85 2.82
C PHE A 116 -8.58 -6.13 2.97
N ALA A 117 -9.21 -7.31 2.99
CA ALA A 117 -8.50 -8.59 3.10
C ALA A 117 -7.60 -8.89 1.89
N TYR A 118 -7.94 -8.39 0.69
CA TYR A 118 -7.12 -8.53 -0.52
C TYR A 118 -6.18 -7.35 -0.78
N GLY A 119 -6.18 -6.34 0.09
CA GLY A 119 -5.29 -5.19 -0.01
C GLY A 119 -3.80 -5.55 0.12
N GLY A 120 -2.93 -4.65 -0.32
CA GLY A 120 -1.49 -4.75 -0.20
C GLY A 120 -0.76 -5.24 -1.47
N PHE A 121 -1.49 -5.71 -2.48
CA PHE A 121 -0.91 -6.08 -3.78
C PHE A 121 -0.33 -4.84 -4.51
N GLU A 122 -0.85 -3.65 -4.21
CA GLU A 122 -0.40 -2.36 -4.72
C GLU A 122 1.08 -2.07 -4.37
N ASN A 123 1.59 -2.60 -3.26
CA ASN A 123 2.98 -2.40 -2.84
C ASN A 123 3.98 -2.99 -3.84
N ALA A 124 3.60 -4.03 -4.58
CA ALA A 124 4.46 -4.61 -5.62
C ALA A 124 4.72 -3.64 -6.79
N PHE A 125 3.84 -2.65 -7.00
CA PHE A 125 4.04 -1.65 -8.05
C PHE A 125 5.04 -0.55 -7.62
N SER A 126 5.26 -0.35 -6.32
CA SER A 126 6.25 0.61 -5.82
C SER A 126 7.68 0.22 -6.19
N VAL A 127 7.93 -1.09 -6.32
CA VAL A 127 9.23 -1.66 -6.74
C VAL A 127 9.23 -2.08 -8.21
N ALA A 128 8.26 -1.61 -9.01
CA ALA A 128 8.16 -1.99 -10.41
C ALA A 128 9.42 -1.63 -11.22
N ASN A 129 10.11 -0.56 -10.87
CA ASN A 129 11.35 -0.14 -11.55
C ASN A 129 12.54 -1.08 -11.29
N GLU A 130 12.50 -1.88 -10.22
CA GLU A 130 13.52 -2.88 -9.90
C GLU A 130 13.26 -4.22 -10.61
N ILE A 131 12.08 -4.40 -11.20
CA ILE A 131 11.68 -5.64 -11.87
C ILE A 131 12.15 -5.60 -13.33
N LYS A 132 12.95 -6.57 -13.74
CA LYS A 132 13.29 -6.78 -15.17
C LYS A 132 12.01 -6.98 -16.00
N ASN A 133 11.81 -6.13 -17.00
CA ASN A 133 10.61 -6.11 -17.87
C ASN A 133 9.30 -6.06 -17.06
N PRO A 134 9.02 -4.97 -16.33
CA PRO A 134 7.96 -4.92 -15.33
C PRO A 134 6.57 -5.15 -15.92
N VAL A 135 6.30 -4.60 -17.10
CA VAL A 135 5.01 -4.75 -17.79
C VAL A 135 4.68 -6.22 -18.05
N ARG A 136 5.62 -7.00 -18.57
CA ARG A 136 5.39 -8.42 -18.90
C ARG A 136 5.31 -9.28 -17.65
N THR A 137 6.18 -9.01 -16.67
CA THR A 137 6.24 -9.74 -15.42
C THR A 137 4.97 -9.54 -14.61
N ILE A 138 4.54 -8.29 -14.39
CA ILE A 138 3.32 -7.97 -13.63
C ILE A 138 2.08 -8.55 -14.31
N LYS A 139 1.94 -8.41 -15.64
CA LYS A 139 0.81 -8.98 -16.39
C LYS A 139 0.64 -10.49 -16.19
N ARG A 140 1.75 -11.23 -16.03
CA ARG A 140 1.72 -12.68 -15.86
C ARG A 140 1.54 -13.09 -14.41
N PHE A 141 2.32 -12.49 -13.51
CA PHE A 141 2.41 -12.97 -12.12
C PHE A 141 1.38 -12.33 -11.20
N ALA A 142 0.91 -11.10 -11.45
CA ALA A 142 -0.14 -10.47 -10.64
C ALA A 142 -1.46 -11.25 -10.64
N PRO A 143 -2.01 -11.73 -11.78
CA PRO A 143 -3.23 -12.54 -11.73
C PRO A 143 -3.00 -13.93 -11.12
N ILE A 144 -1.80 -14.52 -11.29
CA ILE A 144 -1.46 -15.82 -10.69
C ILE A 144 -1.39 -15.70 -9.16
N SER A 145 -0.72 -14.66 -8.64
CA SER A 145 -0.62 -14.43 -7.20
C SER A 145 -1.99 -14.15 -6.60
N LEU A 146 -2.81 -13.31 -7.24
CA LEU A 146 -4.16 -13.02 -6.78
C LEU A 146 -5.06 -14.27 -6.82
N GLY A 147 -4.97 -15.09 -7.87
CA GLY A 147 -5.72 -16.34 -7.98
C GLY A 147 -5.31 -17.38 -6.92
N LEU A 148 -4.02 -17.47 -6.59
CA LEU A 148 -3.52 -18.32 -5.52
C LEU A 148 -4.04 -17.85 -4.15
N VAL A 149 -3.93 -16.56 -3.86
CA VAL A 149 -4.44 -15.98 -2.59
C VAL A 149 -5.95 -16.15 -2.49
N PHE A 150 -6.68 -15.92 -3.58
CA PHE A 150 -8.12 -16.16 -3.65
C PHE A 150 -8.45 -17.61 -3.29
N THR A 151 -7.77 -18.58 -3.91
CA THR A 151 -8.00 -20.01 -3.66
C THR A 151 -7.75 -20.36 -2.19
N LEU A 152 -6.65 -19.89 -1.60
CA LEU A 152 -6.32 -20.15 -0.20
C LEU A 152 -7.34 -19.52 0.77
N TYR A 153 -7.75 -18.28 0.52
CA TYR A 153 -8.76 -17.60 1.34
C TYR A 153 -10.12 -18.26 1.22
N PHE A 154 -10.50 -18.68 0.02
CA PHE A 154 -11.76 -19.38 -0.22
C PHE A 154 -11.77 -20.73 0.52
N LEU A 155 -10.70 -21.52 0.40
CA LEU A 155 -10.54 -22.79 1.13
C LEU A 155 -10.54 -22.60 2.65
N ALA A 156 -9.91 -21.53 3.16
CA ALA A 156 -9.92 -21.23 4.59
C ALA A 156 -11.32 -20.87 5.09
N ASN A 157 -12.11 -20.09 4.33
CA ASN A 157 -13.50 -19.80 4.69
C ASN A 157 -14.34 -21.08 4.72
N ILE A 158 -14.17 -21.96 3.71
CA ILE A 158 -14.81 -23.29 3.72
C ILE A 158 -14.42 -24.07 4.97
N ALA A 159 -13.14 -24.07 5.35
CA ALA A 159 -12.65 -24.74 6.56
C ALA A 159 -13.33 -24.19 7.83
N TYR A 160 -13.48 -22.87 7.94
CA TYR A 160 -14.11 -22.24 9.08
C TYR A 160 -15.59 -22.61 9.20
N PHE A 161 -16.34 -22.52 8.10
CA PHE A 161 -17.76 -22.89 8.08
C PHE A 161 -17.98 -24.41 8.18
N ALA A 162 -16.99 -25.25 7.86
CA ALA A 162 -17.10 -26.69 8.08
C ALA A 162 -16.91 -27.08 9.56
N SER A 163 -16.11 -26.30 10.31
CA SER A 163 -15.75 -26.66 11.68
C SER A 163 -16.56 -25.95 12.76
N VAL A 164 -17.05 -24.73 12.50
CA VAL A 164 -17.68 -23.87 13.51
C VAL A 164 -19.07 -23.44 13.03
N PRO A 165 -20.12 -23.54 13.87
CA PRO A 165 -21.46 -23.04 13.55
C PRO A 165 -21.45 -21.55 13.20
N LYS A 166 -22.24 -21.13 12.20
CA LYS A 166 -22.28 -19.73 11.74
C LYS A 166 -22.73 -18.75 12.84
N GLU A 167 -23.60 -19.17 13.74
CA GLU A 167 -24.10 -18.38 14.87
C GLU A 167 -23.00 -18.08 15.90
N GLU A 168 -22.10 -19.06 16.12
CA GLU A 168 -20.95 -18.90 17.00
C GLU A 168 -19.93 -17.94 16.38
N ILE A 169 -19.69 -18.05 15.07
CA ILE A 169 -18.83 -17.10 14.34
C ILE A 169 -19.39 -15.67 14.43
N ALA A 170 -20.71 -15.50 14.29
CA ALA A 170 -21.36 -14.20 14.28
C ALA A 170 -21.43 -13.52 15.66
N THR A 171 -21.48 -14.29 16.75
CA THR A 171 -21.61 -13.76 18.12
C THR A 171 -20.28 -13.70 18.88
N SER A 172 -19.26 -14.42 18.40
CA SER A 172 -17.95 -14.46 19.04
C SER A 172 -17.18 -13.15 18.88
N LYS A 173 -16.46 -12.78 19.94
CA LYS A 173 -15.49 -11.67 19.94
C LYS A 173 -14.07 -12.12 19.58
N GLU A 174 -13.87 -13.42 19.41
CA GLU A 174 -12.59 -14.00 19.05
C GLU A 174 -12.43 -14.11 17.53
N LEU A 175 -11.17 -14.18 17.08
CA LEU A 175 -10.88 -14.43 15.67
C LEU A 175 -11.43 -15.79 15.24
N THR A 176 -12.07 -15.85 14.07
CA THR A 176 -12.63 -17.09 13.50
C THR A 176 -11.61 -18.23 13.44
N ALA A 177 -10.34 -17.90 13.17
CA ALA A 177 -9.25 -18.87 13.19
C ALA A 177 -9.05 -19.53 14.57
N SER A 178 -9.24 -18.78 15.66
CA SER A 178 -9.11 -19.29 17.03
C SER A 178 -10.23 -20.27 17.37
N LEU A 179 -11.47 -19.94 16.99
CA LEU A 179 -12.63 -20.83 17.12
C LEU A 179 -12.40 -22.13 16.35
N PHE A 180 -11.92 -22.02 15.11
CA PHE A 180 -11.57 -23.17 14.28
C PHE A 180 -10.51 -24.06 14.94
N PHE A 181 -9.42 -23.49 15.45
CA PHE A 181 -8.37 -24.27 16.11
C PHE A 181 -8.86 -24.93 17.39
N THR A 182 -9.74 -24.26 18.13
CA THR A 182 -10.37 -24.80 19.33
C THR A 182 -11.27 -25.98 19.01
N ALA A 183 -12.13 -25.84 17.99
CA ALA A 183 -13.04 -26.89 17.54
C ALA A 183 -12.30 -28.15 17.03
N VAL A 184 -11.22 -27.95 16.25
CA VAL A 184 -10.49 -29.02 15.56
C VAL A 184 -9.43 -29.68 16.44
N PHE A 185 -8.53 -28.91 17.05
CA PHE A 185 -7.37 -29.49 17.76
C PHE A 185 -7.66 -29.82 19.22
N ARG A 186 -8.65 -29.15 19.85
CA ARG A 186 -9.13 -29.37 21.24
C ARG A 186 -8.03 -29.43 22.31
N THR A 187 -6.82 -29.00 22.00
CA THR A 187 -5.63 -29.10 22.86
C THR A 187 -5.12 -27.70 23.15
N PRO A 188 -5.06 -27.28 24.43
CA PRO A 188 -4.64 -25.92 24.80
C PRO A 188 -3.29 -25.52 24.20
N LYS A 189 -2.34 -26.45 24.13
CA LYS A 189 -1.00 -26.19 23.57
C LYS A 189 -1.03 -25.85 22.06
N ALA A 190 -1.86 -26.56 21.28
CA ALA A 190 -1.97 -26.33 19.84
C ALA A 190 -2.64 -24.98 19.55
N ILE A 191 -3.69 -24.65 20.31
CA ILE A 191 -4.41 -23.38 20.21
C ILE A 191 -3.47 -22.22 20.54
N THR A 192 -2.74 -22.28 21.66
CA THR A 192 -1.78 -21.23 22.05
C THR A 192 -0.67 -21.06 21.03
N ALA A 193 -0.10 -22.16 20.51
CA ALA A 193 0.96 -22.10 19.50
C ALA A 193 0.48 -21.41 18.21
N LEU A 194 -0.70 -21.76 17.71
CA LEU A 194 -1.26 -21.19 16.49
C LEU A 194 -1.68 -19.72 16.68
N ASN A 195 -2.28 -19.36 17.81
CA ASN A 195 -2.58 -17.97 18.15
C ASN A 195 -1.30 -17.13 18.26
N THR A 196 -0.22 -17.70 18.81
CA THR A 196 1.10 -17.05 18.87
C THR A 196 1.67 -16.80 17.48
N MET A 197 1.52 -17.76 16.55
CA MET A 197 1.93 -17.58 15.15
C MET A 197 1.14 -16.47 14.45
N ILE A 198 -0.17 -16.36 14.71
CA ILE A 198 -1.00 -15.26 14.20
C ILE A 198 -0.50 -13.92 14.74
N ALA A 199 -0.27 -13.83 16.06
CA ALA A 199 0.23 -12.60 16.69
C ALA A 199 1.60 -12.19 16.13
N LEU A 200 2.50 -13.15 15.91
CA LEU A 200 3.83 -12.90 15.34
C LEU A 200 3.74 -12.43 13.88
N SER A 201 2.80 -12.98 13.09
CA SER A 201 2.54 -12.53 11.73
C SER A 201 2.00 -11.09 11.69
N ALA A 202 1.02 -10.78 12.56
CA ALA A 202 0.49 -9.42 12.70
C ALA A 202 1.58 -8.42 13.13
N PHE A 203 2.45 -8.82 14.06
CA PHE A 203 3.59 -8.00 14.49
C PHE A 203 4.55 -7.70 13.32
N GLY A 204 4.89 -8.69 12.50
CA GLY A 204 5.72 -8.49 11.31
C GLY A 204 5.10 -7.49 10.33
N MET A 205 3.78 -7.58 10.10
CA MET A 205 3.06 -6.64 9.23
C MET A 205 3.03 -5.21 9.82
N LEU A 206 2.85 -5.08 11.15
CA LEU A 206 2.89 -3.79 11.83
C LEU A 206 4.25 -3.09 11.71
N LEU A 207 5.36 -3.83 11.83
CA LEU A 207 6.70 -3.29 11.63
C LEU A 207 6.90 -2.78 10.21
N ALA A 208 6.59 -3.61 9.21
CA ALA A 208 6.76 -3.26 7.79
C ALA A 208 5.92 -2.02 7.40
N THR A 209 4.64 -1.99 7.81
CA THR A 209 3.73 -0.86 7.51
C THR A 209 4.09 0.42 8.27
N THR A 210 4.67 0.32 9.47
CA THR A 210 5.15 1.48 10.24
C THR A 210 6.30 2.17 9.53
N ILE A 211 7.26 1.39 9.03
CA ILE A 211 8.43 1.90 8.31
C ILE A 211 8.03 2.44 6.93
N GLY A 212 7.18 1.73 6.19
CA GLY A 212 6.70 2.21 4.89
C GLY A 212 5.97 3.56 5.00
N ALA A 213 5.06 3.68 5.97
CA ALA A 213 4.31 4.92 6.16
C ALA A 213 5.18 6.11 6.58
N SER A 214 6.19 5.91 7.44
CA SER A 214 7.08 7.00 7.87
C SER A 214 7.91 7.54 6.70
N ARG A 215 8.32 6.68 5.77
CA ARG A 215 9.03 7.07 4.53
C ARG A 215 8.12 7.83 3.57
N VAL A 216 6.87 7.41 3.39
CA VAL A 216 5.90 8.15 2.55
C VAL A 216 5.69 9.56 3.10
N VAL A 217 5.49 9.71 4.41
CA VAL A 217 5.31 11.03 5.04
C VAL A 217 6.59 11.88 4.95
N ARG A 218 7.78 11.28 5.11
CA ARG A 218 9.07 11.95 4.87
C ARG A 218 9.14 12.49 3.45
N GLU A 219 8.76 11.69 2.45
CA GLU A 219 8.80 12.07 1.05
C GLU A 219 7.79 13.18 0.73
N CYS A 220 6.58 13.15 1.29
CA CYS A 220 5.64 14.26 1.21
C CYS A 220 6.22 15.55 1.83
N GLY A 221 6.93 15.43 2.95
CA GLY A 221 7.67 16.53 3.56
C GLY A 221 8.81 17.05 2.67
N ARG A 222 9.53 16.13 2.03
CA ARG A 222 10.64 16.41 1.09
C ARG A 222 10.15 17.11 -0.17
N GLN A 223 8.93 16.83 -0.63
CA GLN A 223 8.28 17.51 -1.75
C GLN A 223 7.70 18.87 -1.37
N GLY A 224 7.80 19.26 -0.10
CA GLY A 224 7.33 20.56 0.35
C GLY A 224 5.82 20.66 0.55
N VAL A 225 5.11 19.54 0.54
CA VAL A 225 3.65 19.49 0.74
C VAL A 225 3.29 19.87 2.18
N LEU A 226 4.20 19.59 3.12
CA LEU A 226 4.01 19.86 4.55
C LEU A 226 4.75 21.14 5.00
N PRO A 227 4.21 21.87 6.00
CA PRO A 227 4.90 22.99 6.60
C PRO A 227 6.18 22.54 7.31
N PHE A 228 7.23 23.36 7.29
CA PHE A 228 8.54 23.05 7.89
C PHE A 228 9.21 21.77 7.31
N PRO A 229 9.49 21.73 6.00
CA PRO A 229 9.98 20.52 5.31
C PRO A 229 11.25 19.91 5.93
N ARG A 230 12.12 20.74 6.53
CA ARG A 230 13.33 20.28 7.23
C ARG A 230 13.05 19.31 8.39
N ILE A 231 11.96 19.51 9.13
CA ILE A 231 11.61 18.64 10.26
C ILE A 231 11.16 17.27 9.74
N TRP A 232 10.35 17.26 8.68
CA TRP A 232 9.81 16.04 8.09
C TRP A 232 10.84 15.26 7.28
N ALA A 233 11.77 15.95 6.61
CA ALA A 233 12.81 15.35 5.78
C ALA A 233 14.00 14.82 6.61
N SER A 234 14.22 15.34 7.82
CA SER A 234 15.35 14.97 8.69
C SER A 234 15.29 13.51 9.14
N THR A 235 16.43 12.83 9.03
CA THR A 235 16.68 11.47 9.49
C THR A 235 17.58 11.42 10.74
N LYS A 236 18.08 12.57 11.20
CA LYS A 236 18.93 12.67 12.39
C LYS A 236 18.12 12.46 13.68
N PRO A 237 18.69 11.82 14.72
CA PRO A 237 20.06 11.31 14.80
C PRO A 237 20.24 9.83 14.38
N PHE A 238 19.15 9.06 14.23
CA PHE A 238 19.19 7.59 14.09
C PHE A 238 19.00 7.07 12.65
N ASN A 239 19.31 7.89 11.63
CA ASN A 239 19.04 7.60 10.21
C ASN A 239 17.58 7.15 9.94
N THR A 240 16.65 7.60 10.78
CA THR A 240 15.23 7.21 10.74
C THR A 240 14.39 8.49 10.86
N PRO A 241 13.35 8.68 10.04
CA PRO A 241 12.52 9.89 10.08
C PRO A 241 11.68 9.94 11.36
N LEU A 242 12.22 10.56 12.41
CA LEU A 242 11.61 10.59 13.76
C LEU A 242 10.30 11.38 13.78
N ALA A 243 10.24 12.53 13.10
CA ALA A 243 9.03 13.36 13.08
C ALA A 243 7.84 12.65 12.38
N PRO A 244 8.01 12.06 11.18
CA PRO A 244 7.01 11.18 10.58
C PRO A 244 6.59 10.00 11.48
N LEU A 245 7.54 9.36 12.16
CA LEU A 245 7.25 8.24 13.06
C LEU A 245 6.42 8.70 14.28
N LEU A 246 6.79 9.82 14.88
CA LEU A 246 6.08 10.40 16.02
C LEU A 246 4.65 10.78 15.64
N LEU A 247 4.46 11.40 14.47
CA LEU A 247 3.12 11.71 13.96
C LEU A 247 2.28 10.43 13.86
N LYS A 248 2.81 9.37 13.24
CA LYS A 248 2.11 8.09 13.12
C LYS A 248 1.80 7.50 14.49
N TYR A 249 2.74 7.55 15.44
CA TYR A 249 2.55 7.04 16.80
C TYR A 249 1.43 7.78 17.53
N VAL A 250 1.45 9.12 17.51
CA VAL A 250 0.39 9.96 18.11
C VAL A 250 -0.97 9.65 17.49
N LEU A 251 -1.06 9.58 16.16
CA LEU A 251 -2.31 9.23 15.47
C LEU A 251 -2.79 7.82 15.85
N THR A 252 -1.87 6.87 15.98
CA THR A 252 -2.20 5.50 16.39
C THR A 252 -2.76 5.48 17.81
N VAL A 253 -2.15 6.21 18.75
CA VAL A 253 -2.64 6.33 20.13
C VAL A 253 -4.04 6.93 20.18
N ILE A 254 -4.29 8.00 19.41
CA ILE A 254 -5.61 8.63 19.31
C ILE A 254 -6.65 7.61 18.81
N VAL A 255 -6.31 6.82 17.78
CA VAL A 255 -7.20 5.82 17.19
C VAL A 255 -7.40 4.61 18.11
N ILE A 256 -6.45 4.27 18.99
CA ILE A 256 -6.63 3.21 20.00
C ILE A 256 -7.59 3.65 21.11
N ILE A 257 -7.54 4.92 21.51
CA ILE A 257 -8.32 5.45 22.64
C ILE A 257 -9.72 5.91 22.19
N GLY A 258 -9.87 6.37 20.94
CA GLY A 258 -11.08 7.04 20.46
C GLY A 258 -12.33 6.14 20.35
N PRO A 259 -12.30 5.01 19.62
CA PRO A 259 -13.48 4.20 19.35
C PRO A 259 -13.96 3.39 20.57
N PRO A 260 -15.28 3.17 20.71
CA PRO A 260 -15.83 2.25 21.72
C PRO A 260 -15.29 0.82 21.61
N GLN A 261 -15.21 0.13 22.75
CA GLN A 261 -14.79 -1.27 22.80
C GLN A 261 -15.77 -2.15 22.03
N GLY A 262 -15.25 -2.97 21.10
CA GLY A 262 -16.04 -3.88 20.25
C GLY A 262 -16.19 -3.39 18.81
N ASP A 263 -16.37 -2.08 18.60
CA ASP A 263 -16.56 -1.51 17.25
C ASP A 263 -15.26 -1.05 16.59
N ALA A 264 -14.18 -0.93 17.37
CA ALA A 264 -12.94 -0.31 16.94
C ALA A 264 -12.38 -0.91 15.64
N PHE A 265 -12.35 -2.24 15.52
CA PHE A 265 -11.85 -2.90 14.31
C PHE A 265 -12.67 -2.53 13.08
N ASN A 266 -13.99 -2.72 13.16
CA ASN A 266 -14.90 -2.44 12.06
C ASN A 266 -14.82 -0.98 11.63
N PHE A 267 -14.93 -0.07 12.60
CA PHE A 267 -14.86 1.37 12.37
C PHE A 267 -13.55 1.79 11.71
N ILE A 268 -12.41 1.30 12.18
CA ILE A 268 -11.10 1.68 11.63
C ILE A 268 -10.95 1.20 10.19
N VAL A 269 -11.37 -0.04 9.90
CA VAL A 269 -11.32 -0.59 8.53
C VAL A 269 -12.18 0.23 7.59
N ASP A 270 -13.38 0.62 8.01
CA ASP A 270 -14.28 1.43 7.16
C ASP A 270 -13.78 2.86 6.99
N LEU A 271 -13.26 3.46 8.07
CA LEU A 271 -12.68 4.80 8.08
C LEU A 271 -11.43 4.91 7.20
N GLN A 272 -10.61 3.85 7.12
CA GLN A 272 -9.48 3.80 6.19
C GLN A 272 -9.96 3.58 4.75
N SER A 273 -10.91 2.67 4.56
CA SER A 273 -11.34 2.23 3.22
C SER A 273 -12.11 3.32 2.47
N TYR A 274 -12.93 4.11 3.17
CA TYR A 274 -13.78 5.10 2.52
C TYR A 274 -12.96 6.22 1.82
N PRO A 275 -12.02 6.93 2.46
CA PRO A 275 -11.15 7.90 1.78
C PRO A 275 -10.29 7.26 0.69
N ALA A 276 -9.76 6.05 0.92
CA ALA A 276 -8.99 5.33 -0.09
C ALA A 276 -9.82 5.06 -1.36
N ASN A 277 -11.10 4.72 -1.20
CA ASN A 277 -12.02 4.53 -2.31
C ASN A 277 -12.33 5.84 -3.07
N VAL A 278 -12.38 6.99 -2.38
CA VAL A 278 -12.46 8.31 -3.06
C VAL A 278 -11.25 8.53 -3.95
N PHE A 279 -10.03 8.24 -3.46
CA PHE A 279 -8.82 8.36 -4.27
C PHE A 279 -8.80 7.36 -5.44
N ASN A 280 -9.26 6.13 -5.24
CA ASN A 280 -9.39 5.15 -6.34
C ASN A 280 -10.39 5.60 -7.41
N PHE A 281 -11.53 6.18 -7.01
CA PHE A 281 -12.51 6.76 -7.92
C PHE A 281 -11.87 7.88 -8.77
N LEU A 282 -11.16 8.81 -8.13
CA LEU A 282 -10.44 9.89 -8.81
C LEU A 282 -9.33 9.37 -9.72
N LEU A 283 -8.61 8.32 -9.32
CA LEU A 283 -7.57 7.67 -10.12
C LEU A 283 -8.14 7.11 -11.43
N VAL A 284 -9.27 6.40 -11.36
CA VAL A 284 -9.92 5.82 -12.56
C VAL A 284 -10.39 6.92 -13.51
N ILE A 285 -10.99 7.99 -12.99
CA ILE A 285 -11.38 9.17 -13.80
C ILE A 285 -10.15 9.84 -14.41
N GLY A 286 -9.10 10.06 -13.61
CA GLY A 286 -7.83 10.62 -14.05
C GLY A 286 -7.22 9.83 -15.21
N LEU A 287 -7.29 8.50 -15.15
CA LEU A 287 -6.83 7.64 -16.24
C LEU A 287 -7.63 7.85 -17.54
N PHE A 288 -8.95 8.02 -17.47
CA PHE A 288 -9.74 8.36 -18.66
C PHE A 288 -9.36 9.73 -19.24
N LEU A 289 -9.11 10.73 -18.38
CA LEU A 289 -8.67 12.06 -18.80
C LEU A 289 -7.28 12.01 -19.46
N VAL A 290 -6.33 11.28 -18.87
CA VAL A 290 -4.99 11.08 -19.44
C VAL A 290 -5.08 10.38 -20.80
N ARG A 291 -5.93 9.35 -20.94
CA ARG A 291 -6.17 8.69 -22.23
C ARG A 291 -6.71 9.64 -23.29
N LYS A 292 -7.64 10.53 -22.92
CA LYS A 292 -8.19 11.54 -23.83
C LYS A 292 -7.12 12.55 -24.26
N ARG A 293 -6.31 13.05 -23.32
CA ARG A 293 -5.22 14.00 -23.58
C ARG A 293 -4.12 13.40 -24.47
N ARG A 294 -3.65 12.18 -24.16
CA ARG A 294 -2.65 11.48 -24.99
C ARG A 294 -3.15 11.23 -26.41
N LYS A 295 -4.43 10.89 -26.58
CA LYS A 295 -5.03 10.72 -27.91
C LYS A 295 -5.08 12.04 -28.67
N ALA A 296 -5.43 13.14 -28.00
CA ALA A 296 -5.43 14.47 -28.61
C ALA A 296 -4.02 14.95 -29.00
N ALA A 297 -3.00 14.60 -28.20
CA ALA A 297 -1.60 14.92 -28.46
C ALA A 297 -0.91 13.99 -29.47
N GLY A 298 -1.63 13.04 -30.08
CA GLY A 298 -1.07 12.11 -31.06
C GLY A 298 -0.01 11.14 -30.51
N CYS A 299 0.10 10.99 -29.18
CA CYS A 299 1.11 10.14 -28.58
C CYS A 299 0.92 8.66 -28.94
N SER A 300 2.03 7.93 -29.07
CA SER A 300 2.01 6.48 -29.25
C SER A 300 1.29 5.78 -28.10
N ARG A 301 0.71 4.62 -28.40
CA ARG A 301 -0.01 3.82 -27.41
C ARG A 301 0.96 3.34 -26.32
N PRO A 302 0.58 3.42 -25.03
CA PRO A 302 1.40 2.89 -23.96
C PRO A 302 1.53 1.37 -24.09
N GLU A 303 2.68 0.83 -23.67
CA GLU A 303 2.99 -0.60 -23.65
C GLU A 303 1.99 -1.42 -22.81
N PHE A 304 1.39 -0.77 -21.80
CA PHE A 304 0.27 -1.31 -21.04
C PHE A 304 -0.98 -0.43 -21.14
N ARG A 305 -2.12 -1.08 -21.39
CA ARG A 305 -3.43 -0.44 -21.38
C ARG A 305 -4.45 -1.36 -20.72
N ALA A 306 -4.95 -0.95 -19.56
CA ALA A 306 -6.10 -1.59 -18.92
C ALA A 306 -7.34 -1.53 -19.83
N TRP A 307 -8.12 -2.61 -19.86
CA TRP A 307 -9.33 -2.68 -20.67
C TRP A 307 -10.38 -1.68 -20.18
N ASN A 308 -11.08 -1.03 -21.12
CA ASN A 308 -12.10 -0.05 -20.76
C ASN A 308 -13.22 -0.66 -19.93
N VAL A 309 -13.60 -1.92 -20.22
CA VAL A 309 -14.64 -2.65 -19.45
C VAL A 309 -14.22 -2.82 -17.99
N VAL A 310 -12.96 -3.16 -17.73
CA VAL A 310 -12.42 -3.30 -16.36
C VAL A 310 -12.42 -1.96 -15.64
N LEU A 311 -12.09 -0.86 -16.33
CA LEU A 311 -12.15 0.48 -15.74
C LEU A 311 -13.58 0.93 -15.43
N LEU A 312 -14.55 0.64 -16.31
CA LEU A 312 -15.95 0.93 -16.07
C LEU A 312 -16.49 0.11 -14.89
N PHE A 313 -16.09 -1.16 -14.79
CA PHE A 313 -16.42 -2.00 -13.65
C PHE A 313 -15.81 -1.46 -12.34
N ALA A 314 -14.52 -1.10 -12.34
CA ALA A 314 -13.86 -0.50 -11.18
C ALA A 314 -14.53 0.83 -10.77
N LEU A 315 -14.96 1.63 -11.75
CA LEU A 315 -15.71 2.86 -11.49
C LEU A 315 -17.07 2.56 -10.85
N ALA A 316 -17.80 1.55 -11.36
CA ALA A 316 -19.07 1.13 -10.80
C ALA A 316 -18.93 0.63 -9.35
N VAL A 317 -17.92 -0.20 -9.07
CA VAL A 317 -17.60 -0.67 -7.72
C VAL A 317 -17.23 0.51 -6.80
N SER A 318 -16.44 1.47 -7.30
CA SER A 318 -16.08 2.65 -6.51
C SER A 318 -17.31 3.48 -6.17
N VAL A 319 -18.22 3.71 -7.12
CA VAL A 319 -19.49 4.42 -6.89
C VAL A 319 -20.37 3.67 -5.89
N TYR A 320 -20.50 2.35 -6.05
CA TYR A 320 -21.23 1.49 -5.12
C TYR A 320 -20.73 1.66 -3.68
N LEU A 321 -19.41 1.61 -3.49
CA LEU A 321 -18.75 1.77 -2.19
C LEU A 321 -18.74 3.21 -1.65
N LEU A 322 -19.02 4.22 -2.47
CA LEU A 322 -19.18 5.61 -2.00
C LEU A 322 -20.62 5.97 -1.66
N VAL A 323 -21.59 5.35 -2.34
CA VAL A 323 -23.01 5.74 -2.22
C VAL A 323 -23.75 4.87 -1.21
N LEU A 324 -23.58 3.55 -1.25
CA LEU A 324 -24.41 2.65 -0.43
C LEU A 324 -24.15 2.70 1.08
N PRO A 325 -22.93 3.02 1.55
CA PRO A 325 -22.71 3.36 2.96
C PRO A 325 -23.63 4.45 3.54
N TRP A 326 -24.21 5.32 2.70
CA TRP A 326 -25.15 6.35 3.14
C TRP A 326 -26.58 5.85 3.32
N VAL A 327 -26.91 4.69 2.76
CA VAL A 327 -28.24 4.07 2.93
C VAL A 327 -28.35 3.55 4.37
N PRO A 328 -29.46 3.81 5.08
CA PRO A 328 -29.62 3.35 6.46
C PRO A 328 -29.71 1.81 6.53
N PRO A 329 -29.11 1.20 7.57
CA PRO A 329 -29.12 -0.25 7.74
C PRO A 329 -30.49 -0.78 8.21
N GLU A 330 -30.73 -2.08 7.98
CA GLU A 330 -31.91 -2.82 8.42
C GLU A 330 -31.88 -2.91 9.96
N GLY A 331 -32.71 -2.10 10.64
CA GLY A 331 -32.75 -2.01 12.11
C GLY A 331 -32.59 -0.60 12.68
N GLY A 332 -32.38 0.41 11.80
CA GLY A 332 -32.33 1.82 12.18
C GLY A 332 -30.92 2.39 12.25
N ILE A 333 -30.78 3.65 12.66
CA ILE A 333 -29.53 4.43 12.55
C ILE A 333 -28.34 3.89 13.37
N TYR A 334 -28.59 2.97 14.31
CA TYR A 334 -27.60 2.34 15.19
C TYR A 334 -27.42 0.84 14.90
N ALA A 335 -28.08 0.30 13.88
CA ALA A 335 -27.97 -1.10 13.47
C ALA A 335 -26.92 -1.31 12.37
N GLY A 336 -25.92 -0.43 12.30
CA GLY A 336 -24.82 -0.53 11.33
C GLY A 336 -23.70 -1.46 11.79
N ASP A 337 -22.55 -1.39 11.12
CA ASP A 337 -21.33 -2.13 11.49
C ASP A 337 -20.69 -1.63 12.81
N VAL A 338 -21.25 -0.55 13.38
CA VAL A 338 -20.82 0.13 14.60
C VAL A 338 -22.04 0.45 15.46
N SER A 339 -21.89 0.46 16.79
CA SER A 339 -22.98 0.73 17.75
C SER A 339 -23.47 2.19 17.76
N PHE A 340 -22.71 3.11 17.15
CA PHE A 340 -23.06 4.51 16.99
C PHE A 340 -23.60 4.78 15.57
N PHE A 341 -23.76 6.05 15.21
CA PHE A 341 -24.36 6.45 13.95
C PHE A 341 -23.64 5.80 12.75
N TYR A 342 -24.36 5.00 11.97
CA TYR A 342 -23.77 4.13 10.93
C TYR A 342 -22.87 4.86 9.92
N ALA A 343 -23.24 6.07 9.49
CA ALA A 343 -22.47 6.84 8.49
C ALA A 343 -21.34 7.70 9.11
N THR A 344 -20.99 7.48 10.38
CA THR A 344 -19.93 8.25 11.06
C THR A 344 -18.59 8.09 10.37
N TYR A 345 -18.25 6.89 9.87
CA TYR A 345 -16.99 6.69 9.14
C TYR A 345 -16.98 7.44 7.80
N CYS A 346 -18.12 7.53 7.11
CA CYS A 346 -18.25 8.33 5.89
C CYS A 346 -18.06 9.82 6.18
N ILE A 347 -18.73 10.33 7.23
CA ILE A 347 -18.64 11.74 7.63
C ILE A 347 -17.22 12.07 8.08
N ALA A 348 -16.61 11.23 8.92
CA ALA A 348 -15.24 11.42 9.39
C ALA A 348 -14.24 11.35 8.22
N GLY A 349 -14.41 10.40 7.30
CA GLY A 349 -13.60 10.27 6.09
C GLY A 349 -13.67 11.51 5.19
N ILE A 350 -14.88 12.01 4.90
CA ILE A 350 -15.07 13.27 4.17
C ILE A 350 -14.48 14.44 4.95
N GLY A 351 -14.66 14.47 6.27
CA GLY A 351 -14.10 15.49 7.15
C GLY A 351 -12.57 15.56 7.05
N PHE A 352 -11.89 14.41 7.07
CA PHE A 352 -10.44 14.36 6.90
C PHE A 352 -9.98 14.82 5.51
N LEU A 353 -10.69 14.43 4.45
CA LEU A 353 -10.39 14.89 3.09
C LEU A 353 -10.62 16.40 2.94
N ALA A 354 -11.72 16.91 3.48
CA ALA A 354 -12.06 18.34 3.46
C ALA A 354 -11.04 19.14 4.28
N LEU A 355 -10.66 18.67 5.47
CA LEU A 355 -9.64 19.31 6.30
C LEU A 355 -8.28 19.34 5.58
N SER A 356 -7.88 18.25 4.92
CA SER A 356 -6.67 18.19 4.11
C SER A 356 -6.71 19.21 2.94
N GLY A 357 -7.83 19.28 2.22
CA GLY A 357 -8.02 20.25 1.15
C GLY A 357 -8.01 21.70 1.65
N LEU A 358 -8.68 21.99 2.78
CA LEU A 358 -8.67 23.31 3.40
C LEU A 358 -7.27 23.70 3.88
N ALA A 359 -6.54 22.78 4.51
CA ALA A 359 -5.16 23.00 4.93
C ALA A 359 -4.26 23.30 3.73
N TYR A 360 -4.41 22.58 2.62
CA TYR A 360 -3.70 22.83 1.37
C TYR A 360 -4.03 24.23 0.80
N LEU A 361 -5.31 24.60 0.71
CA LEU A 361 -5.72 25.92 0.22
C LEU A 361 -5.21 27.04 1.12
N LEU A 362 -5.25 26.85 2.43
CA LEU A 362 -4.75 27.83 3.39
C LEU A 362 -3.24 28.02 3.22
N TRP A 363 -2.48 26.94 3.03
CA TRP A 363 -1.03 26.96 2.90
C TRP A 363 -0.52 27.48 1.55
N ILE A 364 -1.13 27.04 0.43
CA ILE A 364 -0.66 27.34 -0.93
C ILE A 364 -1.33 28.58 -1.54
N VAL A 365 -2.55 28.93 -1.12
CA VAL A 365 -3.30 30.03 -1.74
C VAL A 365 -3.46 31.22 -0.79
N VAL A 366 -3.93 30.99 0.45
CA VAL A 366 -4.29 32.08 1.36
C VAL A 366 -3.06 32.75 1.97
N LEU A 367 -2.16 31.96 2.58
CA LEU A 367 -0.92 32.47 3.18
C LEU A 367 -0.02 33.23 2.19
N PRO A 368 0.21 32.75 0.95
CA PRO A 368 1.03 33.45 -0.02
C PRO A 368 0.39 34.74 -0.54
N ARG A 369 -0.94 34.74 -0.74
CA ARG A 369 -1.68 35.96 -1.11
C ARG A 369 -1.64 37.04 -0.03
N LEU A 370 -1.79 36.66 1.24
CA LEU A 370 -1.69 37.60 2.37
C LEU A 370 -0.26 38.10 2.59
N GLY A 371 0.74 37.26 2.31
CA GLY A 371 2.15 37.60 2.49
C GLY A 371 2.85 38.21 1.27
N GLY A 372 2.16 38.38 0.13
CA GLY A 372 2.74 38.97 -1.08
C GLY A 372 3.85 38.13 -1.73
N TYR A 373 3.79 36.79 -1.59
CA TYR A 373 4.77 35.87 -2.15
C TYR A 373 4.09 34.74 -2.93
N HIS A 374 4.83 34.08 -3.83
CA HIS A 374 4.45 32.82 -4.44
C HIS A 374 5.32 31.69 -3.90
N VAL A 375 4.71 30.51 -3.84
CA VAL A 375 5.36 29.27 -3.44
C VAL A 375 6.02 28.64 -4.67
N ARG A 376 7.35 28.57 -4.68
CA ARG A 376 8.16 27.86 -5.69
C ARG A 376 8.96 26.74 -5.03
N GLN A 377 9.44 25.77 -5.81
CA GLN A 377 10.28 24.68 -5.33
C GLN A 377 11.73 24.92 -5.75
N VAL A 378 12.68 24.49 -4.91
CA VAL A 378 14.13 24.48 -5.17
C VAL A 378 14.67 23.11 -4.81
N VAL A 379 15.57 22.57 -5.62
CA VAL A 379 16.35 21.39 -5.24
C VAL A 379 17.38 21.81 -4.18
N ASP A 380 17.16 21.41 -2.93
CA ASP A 380 18.06 21.59 -1.78
C ASP A 380 18.78 20.27 -1.52
N VAL A 381 20.11 20.28 -1.37
CA VAL A 381 20.87 19.06 -1.04
C VAL A 381 21.01 19.01 0.48
N LEU A 382 20.48 17.97 1.11
CA LEU A 382 20.65 17.75 2.56
C LEU A 382 22.09 17.36 2.89
N ASP A 383 22.47 17.52 4.17
CA ASP A 383 23.80 17.15 4.71
C ASP A 383 24.20 15.69 4.43
N ASP A 384 23.23 14.81 4.16
CA ASP A 384 23.41 13.39 3.84
C ASP A 384 23.54 13.11 2.32
N GLY A 385 23.60 14.15 1.49
CA GLY A 385 23.65 14.05 0.04
C GLY A 385 22.30 13.80 -0.63
N ALA A 386 21.22 13.62 0.14
CA ALA A 386 19.89 13.46 -0.44
C ALA A 386 19.38 14.79 -1.01
N GLN A 387 18.96 14.79 -2.28
CA GLN A 387 18.23 15.93 -2.85
C GLN A 387 16.84 16.01 -2.21
N ALA A 388 16.35 17.21 -1.92
CA ALA A 388 15.00 17.50 -1.46
C ALA A 388 14.41 18.71 -2.17
N LEU A 389 13.10 18.75 -2.35
CA LEU A 389 12.42 19.92 -2.90
C LEU A 389 12.05 20.85 -1.75
N ARG A 390 12.87 21.86 -1.51
CA ARG A 390 12.54 22.90 -0.55
C ARG A 390 11.54 23.86 -1.17
N VAL A 391 10.44 24.09 -0.47
CA VAL A 391 9.53 25.20 -0.80
C VAL A 391 10.18 26.52 -0.43
N VAL A 392 10.35 27.39 -1.40
CA VAL A 392 10.83 28.77 -1.21
C VAL A 392 9.68 29.73 -1.45
N LYS A 393 9.58 30.72 -0.56
CA LYS A 393 8.67 31.85 -0.69
C LYS A 393 9.37 32.91 -1.54
N VAL A 394 8.96 33.05 -2.80
CA VAL A 394 9.51 34.05 -3.72
C VAL A 394 8.58 35.26 -3.70
N PRO A 395 9.05 36.46 -3.30
CA PRO A 395 8.23 37.66 -3.34
C PRO A 395 7.67 37.91 -4.74
N ASN A 396 6.45 38.47 -4.84
CA ASN A 396 5.78 38.63 -6.14
C ASN A 396 6.59 39.46 -7.16
N ALA A 397 7.44 40.38 -6.68
CA ALA A 397 8.30 41.21 -7.52
C ALA A 397 9.45 40.42 -8.19
N GLU A 398 9.87 39.28 -7.63
CA GLU A 398 11.06 38.54 -8.04
C GLU A 398 10.75 37.27 -8.86
N ILE A 399 9.46 36.97 -9.08
CA ILE A 399 9.02 35.76 -9.77
C ILE A 399 9.53 35.70 -11.21
N ALA A 400 9.52 36.83 -11.93
CA ALA A 400 10.00 36.85 -13.31
C ALA A 400 11.50 36.54 -13.41
N HIS A 401 12.29 36.97 -12.43
CA HIS A 401 13.71 36.63 -12.33
C HIS A 401 13.91 35.17 -11.92
N TRP A 402 13.07 34.68 -11.01
CA TRP A 402 13.07 33.29 -10.57
C TRP A 402 12.82 32.32 -11.73
N ASP A 403 11.74 32.53 -12.49
CA ASP A 403 11.34 31.68 -13.61
C ASP A 403 12.34 31.78 -14.80
N ALA A 404 13.22 32.79 -14.81
CA ALA A 404 14.32 32.91 -15.78
C ALA A 404 15.60 32.16 -15.35
N THR A 405 15.76 31.87 -14.06
CA THR A 405 16.99 31.26 -13.49
C THR A 405 16.81 29.81 -13.07
N HIS A 406 15.57 29.38 -12.84
CA HIS A 406 15.23 28.03 -12.39
C HIS A 406 14.23 27.38 -13.35
N ASP A 407 14.37 26.08 -13.58
CA ASP A 407 13.41 25.31 -14.39
C ASP A 407 12.12 24.98 -13.60
N GLU A 408 11.16 24.32 -14.27
CA GLU A 408 9.87 23.93 -13.65
C GLU A 408 10.04 23.00 -12.45
N HIS A 409 11.20 22.36 -12.30
CA HIS A 409 11.54 21.45 -11.20
C HIS A 409 12.37 22.13 -10.10
N GLY A 410 12.67 23.42 -10.24
CA GLY A 410 13.43 24.18 -9.27
C GLY A 410 14.95 23.97 -9.33
N ALA A 411 15.47 23.40 -10.42
CA ALA A 411 16.90 23.30 -10.68
C ALA A 411 17.42 24.57 -11.39
N VAL A 412 18.65 24.98 -11.08
CA VAL A 412 19.26 26.19 -11.65
C VAL A 412 19.65 25.94 -13.12
N ILE A 413 19.17 26.80 -14.03
CA ILE A 413 19.34 26.62 -15.48
C ILE A 413 20.83 26.76 -15.90
N GLN A 414 21.65 27.48 -15.14
CA GLN A 414 23.06 27.75 -15.49
C GLN A 414 23.98 26.52 -15.46
N GLU A 415 23.59 25.41 -14.81
CA GLU A 415 24.44 24.22 -14.73
C GLU A 415 24.42 23.37 -16.03
N LYS A 416 23.47 23.62 -16.94
CA LYS A 416 23.41 22.93 -18.24
C LYS A 416 24.35 23.49 -19.32
N GLN A 417 24.92 24.68 -19.14
CA GLN A 417 25.83 25.26 -20.14
C GLN A 417 27.31 24.92 -19.94
N ASN A 418 27.73 24.52 -18.73
CA ASN A 418 29.13 24.19 -18.46
C ASN A 418 29.48 22.72 -18.74
N THR A 419 28.51 21.80 -18.74
CA THR A 419 28.72 20.39 -19.09
C THR A 419 28.80 20.17 -20.60
N SER A 420 28.10 20.96 -21.44
CA SER A 420 28.22 20.83 -22.91
C SER A 420 29.48 21.48 -23.51
N SER A 421 30.25 22.23 -22.72
CA SER A 421 31.51 22.85 -23.15
C SER A 421 32.77 22.06 -22.76
N SER A 422 32.61 20.98 -21.97
CA SER A 422 33.72 20.09 -21.59
C SER A 422 33.82 18.83 -22.48
N GLU A 423 32.87 18.62 -23.39
CA GLU A 423 32.84 17.51 -24.36
C GLU A 423 32.99 17.98 -25.82
N LYS A 424 33.95 18.86 -26.07
CA LYS A 424 34.42 19.13 -27.44
C LYS A 424 35.91 18.93 -27.59
#